data_AF-A0A956KQG6-F1
#
_entry.id   AF-A0A956KQG6-F1
#
_cell.length_a   1.000
_cell.length_b   1.000
_cell.length_c   1.000
_cell.angle_alpha   90.00
_cell.angle_beta   90.00
_cell.angle_gamma   90.00
#
_symmetry.space_group_name_H-M   'P 1'
#
loop_
_entity.id
_entity.type
_entity.pdbx_description
1 polymer ?
#
loop_
_entity_poly.entity_id
_entity_poly.type
_entity_poly.pdbx_seq_one_letter_code
_entity_poly.pdbx_strand_id
1 'polypeptide(L)'
;MAEGLVSLVGAGPWAIEFLTLAGRERLRRADVVVVDPRVNPALLGHCHSAALVQAQGAVPSQDALDELLAAHARAGRHVVWLRAEVSKAFAEEARARLQRLGVDFEILPGVPSTITLGELASAEHRPLLGRRVVVTRSAQQARGLVRRLTAVGADAVVVPCLDFAEAGPEDQALLDRALADRRSFTGLIISSPNGADALFTALERSDLDVRDLAGLQVAAIGSGTAARCRSHGLRPDIVPKRARSEGLVDALRQRGLLGGRWLQLRADEGRDVLGEALAAAGGELLVTEAYRSIRPVVSDLLLQSLRAVDHGGRGYDAVAFASGRTARHYLELTAAAFGDDEAHAQLAAAKVVAIGPVTADAIAALGLRVDAVAEDQSERGIVDALIACL
;
A
#
# COMPACT_ATOMS: atom_id res chain seq x y z
N MET A 1 -19.99 -0.52 -40.29
CA MET A 1 -19.93 0.09 -38.94
C MET A 1 -19.46 -1.01 -38.00
N ALA A 2 -18.64 -0.70 -36.99
CA ALA A 2 -18.25 -1.73 -36.01
C ALA A 2 -19.51 -2.25 -35.29
N GLU A 3 -19.66 -3.58 -35.20
CA GLU A 3 -20.75 -4.20 -34.45
C GLU A 3 -20.49 -3.98 -32.96
N GLY A 4 -21.42 -3.30 -32.28
CA GLY A 4 -21.34 -3.11 -30.83
C GLY A 4 -21.70 -4.39 -30.09
N LEU A 5 -21.17 -4.55 -28.88
CA LEU A 5 -21.26 -5.80 -28.12
C LEU A 5 -21.56 -5.50 -26.65
N VAL A 6 -22.49 -6.25 -26.07
CA VAL A 6 -22.71 -6.26 -24.61
C VAL A 6 -22.03 -7.47 -23.99
N SER A 7 -21.01 -7.23 -23.16
CA SER A 7 -20.37 -8.27 -22.35
C SER A 7 -20.95 -8.27 -20.94
N LEU A 8 -21.74 -9.28 -20.58
CA LEU A 8 -22.13 -9.52 -19.19
C LEU A 8 -20.97 -10.20 -18.46
N VAL A 9 -20.33 -9.49 -17.54
CA VAL A 9 -19.10 -9.95 -16.87
C VAL A 9 -19.36 -10.19 -15.39
N GLY A 10 -19.09 -11.40 -14.93
CA GLY A 10 -19.00 -11.70 -13.49
C GLY A 10 -17.67 -11.23 -12.92
N ALA A 11 -17.73 -10.32 -11.94
CA ALA A 11 -16.57 -9.76 -11.25
C ALA A 11 -15.87 -10.76 -10.31
N GLY A 12 -16.60 -11.77 -9.84
CA GLY A 12 -16.14 -12.65 -8.78
C GLY A 12 -16.28 -12.03 -7.38
N PRO A 13 -16.11 -12.82 -6.32
CA PRO A 13 -16.43 -12.42 -4.96
C PRO A 13 -15.34 -11.53 -4.34
N TRP A 14 -15.74 -10.35 -3.84
CA TRP A 14 -15.04 -9.47 -2.89
C TRP A 14 -13.65 -8.92 -3.29
N ALA A 15 -12.72 -9.73 -3.77
CA ALA A 15 -11.35 -9.34 -4.11
C ALA A 15 -11.10 -9.23 -5.61
N ILE A 16 -10.18 -8.34 -5.98
CA ILE A 16 -9.81 -8.06 -7.39
C ILE A 16 -9.26 -9.30 -8.11
N GLU A 17 -8.64 -10.23 -7.36
CA GLU A 17 -7.98 -11.42 -7.90
C GLU A 17 -8.94 -12.46 -8.48
N PHE A 18 -10.23 -12.38 -8.14
CA PHE A 18 -11.25 -13.30 -8.67
C PHE A 18 -11.85 -12.86 -10.00
N LEU A 19 -11.45 -11.70 -10.50
CA LEU A 19 -11.79 -11.31 -11.86
C LEU A 19 -11.07 -12.23 -12.84
N THR A 20 -11.82 -12.88 -13.71
CA THR A 20 -11.23 -13.73 -14.74
C THR A 20 -10.40 -12.89 -15.70
N LEU A 21 -9.34 -13.49 -16.27
CA LEU A 21 -8.51 -12.81 -17.27
C LEU A 21 -9.34 -12.32 -18.47
N ALA A 22 -10.40 -13.07 -18.84
CA ALA A 22 -11.35 -12.67 -19.86
C ALA A 22 -12.17 -11.43 -19.45
N GLY A 23 -12.67 -11.39 -18.20
CA GLY A 23 -13.35 -10.22 -17.65
C GLY A 23 -12.46 -8.97 -17.65
N ARG A 24 -11.19 -9.12 -17.26
CA ARG A 24 -10.20 -8.03 -17.30
C ARG A 24 -9.98 -7.50 -18.71
N GLU A 25 -9.87 -8.39 -19.71
CA GLU A 25 -9.66 -7.95 -21.09
C GLU A 25 -10.89 -7.23 -21.66
N ARG A 26 -12.12 -7.58 -21.25
CA ARG A 26 -13.31 -6.82 -21.64
C ARG A 26 -13.38 -5.46 -20.98
N LEU A 27 -13.07 -5.37 -19.69
CA LEU A 27 -12.99 -4.08 -19.00
C LEU A 27 -11.96 -3.14 -19.65
N ARG A 28 -10.83 -3.67 -20.11
CA ARG A 28 -9.79 -2.88 -20.80
C ARG A 28 -10.24 -2.34 -22.15
N ARG A 29 -11.14 -3.03 -22.85
CA ARG A 29 -11.64 -2.67 -24.19
C ARG A 29 -12.99 -1.96 -24.17
N ALA A 30 -13.59 -1.79 -23.00
CA ALA A 30 -14.92 -1.22 -22.86
C ALA A 30 -14.92 0.26 -23.26
N ASP A 31 -15.94 0.67 -24.01
CA ASP A 31 -16.28 2.07 -24.22
C ASP A 31 -17.24 2.57 -23.13
N VAL A 32 -18.05 1.66 -22.58
CA VAL A 32 -19.01 1.94 -21.50
C VAL A 32 -18.98 0.80 -20.49
N VAL A 33 -18.94 1.10 -19.20
CA VAL A 33 -19.07 0.10 -18.14
C VAL A 33 -20.26 0.45 -17.26
N VAL A 34 -21.24 -0.46 -17.20
CA VAL A 34 -22.38 -0.40 -16.30
C VAL A 34 -22.09 -1.29 -15.10
N VAL A 35 -22.05 -0.73 -13.89
CA VAL A 35 -21.52 -1.40 -12.70
C VAL A 35 -22.63 -1.66 -11.66
N ASP A 36 -22.79 -2.91 -11.23
CA ASP A 36 -23.62 -3.28 -10.07
C ASP A 36 -22.99 -2.71 -8.78
N PRO A 37 -23.77 -2.08 -7.87
CA PRO A 37 -23.25 -1.47 -6.64
C PRO A 37 -22.36 -2.38 -5.77
N ARG A 38 -22.56 -3.69 -5.83
CA ARG A 38 -21.80 -4.66 -5.02
C ARG A 38 -20.41 -4.98 -5.56
N VAL A 39 -20.11 -4.62 -6.81
CA VAL A 39 -18.81 -4.88 -7.45
C VAL A 39 -17.70 -4.12 -6.73
N ASN A 40 -16.56 -4.79 -6.48
CA ASN A 40 -15.38 -4.12 -5.92
C ASN A 40 -14.89 -3.01 -6.88
N PRO A 41 -14.90 -1.72 -6.45
CA PRO A 41 -14.57 -0.60 -7.34
C PRO A 41 -13.11 -0.62 -7.82
N ALA A 42 -12.19 -1.32 -7.15
CA ALA A 42 -10.81 -1.47 -7.60
C ALA A 42 -10.70 -2.15 -8.98
N LEU A 43 -11.70 -2.95 -9.37
CA LEU A 43 -11.79 -3.58 -10.69
C LEU A 43 -11.93 -2.56 -11.83
N LEU A 44 -12.47 -1.38 -11.53
CA LEU A 44 -12.61 -0.29 -12.48
C LEU A 44 -11.26 0.32 -12.86
N GLY A 45 -10.20 0.08 -12.09
CA GLY A 45 -8.83 0.44 -12.46
C GLY A 45 -8.32 -0.28 -13.73
N HIS A 46 -9.04 -1.31 -14.21
CA HIS A 46 -8.75 -1.90 -15.52
C HIS A 46 -9.36 -1.12 -16.70
N CYS A 47 -10.29 -0.20 -16.43
CA CYS A 47 -10.99 0.63 -17.41
C CYS A 47 -10.33 2.00 -17.48
N HIS A 48 -9.64 2.33 -18.57
CA HIS A 48 -8.89 3.59 -18.67
C HIS A 48 -9.59 4.65 -19.52
N SER A 49 -10.49 4.23 -20.42
CA SER A 49 -11.16 5.11 -21.40
C SER A 49 -12.68 4.96 -21.43
N ALA A 50 -13.25 4.06 -20.61
CA ALA A 50 -14.68 3.78 -20.63
C ALA A 50 -15.48 4.84 -19.88
N ALA A 51 -16.65 5.20 -20.41
CA ALA A 51 -17.65 5.96 -19.66
C ALA A 51 -18.28 5.06 -18.58
N LEU A 52 -18.19 5.48 -17.32
CA LEU A 52 -18.74 4.73 -16.19
C LEU A 52 -20.20 5.14 -15.94
N VAL A 53 -21.09 4.16 -15.99
CA VAL A 53 -22.50 4.32 -15.61
C VAL A 53 -22.71 3.59 -14.29
N GLN A 54 -22.77 4.35 -13.20
CA GLN A 54 -23.10 3.82 -11.88
C GLN A 54 -24.61 3.90 -11.65
N ALA A 55 -25.20 2.83 -11.13
CA ALA A 55 -26.50 2.92 -10.47
C ALA A 55 -26.33 3.76 -9.19
N GLN A 56 -26.60 5.06 -9.26
CA GLN A 56 -26.46 6.02 -8.17
C GLN A 56 -27.46 5.75 -7.04
N GLY A 57 -27.24 4.71 -6.23
CA GLY A 57 -28.02 4.39 -5.03
C GLY A 57 -29.46 3.92 -5.27
N ALA A 58 -30.06 4.24 -6.42
CA ALA A 58 -31.28 3.64 -6.94
C ALA A 58 -30.90 2.59 -7.99
N VAL A 59 -31.39 1.36 -7.81
CA VAL A 59 -31.30 0.32 -8.85
C VAL A 59 -32.15 0.83 -10.02
N PRO A 60 -31.57 1.13 -11.21
CA PRO A 60 -32.38 1.48 -12.37
C PRO A 60 -33.38 0.35 -12.61
N SER A 61 -34.59 0.70 -13.04
CA SER A 61 -35.54 -0.33 -13.46
C SER A 61 -34.89 -1.22 -14.52
N GLN A 62 -35.24 -2.50 -14.53
CA GLN A 62 -34.65 -3.44 -15.49
C GLN A 62 -34.85 -2.95 -16.94
N ASP A 63 -35.98 -2.32 -17.23
CA ASP A 63 -36.27 -1.75 -18.55
C ASP A 63 -35.34 -0.59 -18.91
N ALA A 64 -35.06 0.33 -17.98
CA ALA A 64 -34.14 1.43 -18.22
C ALA A 64 -32.69 0.95 -18.43
N LEU A 65 -32.30 -0.10 -17.72
CA LEU A 65 -30.99 -0.75 -17.89
C LEU A 65 -30.90 -1.42 -19.27
N ASP A 66 -31.92 -2.18 -19.66
CA ASP A 66 -32.01 -2.86 -20.95
C ASP A 66 -31.93 -1.85 -22.11
N GLU A 67 -32.64 -0.73 -22.02
CA GLU A 67 -32.59 0.36 -23.01
C GLU A 67 -31.20 0.99 -23.10
N LEU A 68 -30.54 1.24 -21.97
CA LEU A 68 -29.20 1.81 -21.93
C LEU A 68 -28.17 0.90 -22.59
N LEU A 69 -28.21 -0.41 -22.26
CA LEU A 69 -27.32 -1.41 -22.85
C LEU A 69 -27.53 -1.47 -24.38
N ALA A 70 -28.80 -1.52 -24.82
CA ALA A 70 -29.13 -1.58 -26.23
C ALA A 70 -28.76 -0.31 -26.99
N ALA A 71 -28.96 0.87 -26.41
CA ALA A 71 -28.63 2.15 -27.05
C ALA A 71 -27.12 2.26 -27.33
N HIS A 72 -26.28 1.91 -26.36
CA HIS A 72 -24.83 1.95 -26.55
C HIS A 72 -24.33 0.87 -27.53
N ALA A 73 -24.86 -0.36 -27.45
CA ALA A 73 -24.47 -1.41 -28.39
C ALA A 73 -24.87 -1.08 -29.84
N ARG A 74 -26.08 -0.54 -30.06
CA ARG A 74 -26.53 -0.09 -31.41
C ARG A 74 -25.70 1.07 -31.95
N ALA A 75 -25.08 1.86 -31.08
CA ALA A 75 -24.11 2.89 -31.47
C ALA A 75 -22.71 2.34 -31.81
N GLY A 76 -22.54 1.01 -31.85
CA GLY A 76 -21.27 0.35 -32.19
C GLY A 76 -20.26 0.29 -31.05
N ARG A 77 -20.70 0.49 -29.79
CA ARG A 77 -19.81 0.51 -28.61
C ARG A 77 -19.68 -0.86 -27.96
N HIS A 78 -18.53 -1.11 -27.34
CA HIS A 78 -18.32 -2.22 -26.43
C HIS A 78 -18.80 -1.85 -25.03
N VAL A 79 -19.89 -2.47 -24.59
CA VAL A 79 -20.53 -2.22 -23.30
C VAL A 79 -20.23 -3.39 -22.37
N VAL A 80 -19.60 -3.12 -21.23
CA VAL A 80 -19.43 -4.11 -20.17
C VAL A 80 -20.50 -3.89 -19.11
N TRP A 81 -21.35 -4.89 -18.92
CA TRP A 81 -22.24 -4.96 -17.76
C TRP A 81 -21.56 -5.77 -16.67
N LEU A 82 -20.90 -5.09 -15.74
CA LEU A 82 -20.11 -5.68 -14.67
C LEU A 82 -20.99 -5.96 -13.45
N ARG A 83 -21.09 -7.23 -13.07
CA ARG A 83 -21.90 -7.67 -11.93
C ARG A 83 -21.06 -8.42 -10.91
N ALA A 84 -21.39 -8.25 -9.63
CA ALA A 84 -20.72 -8.97 -8.54
C ALA A 84 -20.83 -10.49 -8.75
N GLU A 85 -22.02 -10.96 -9.15
CA GLU A 85 -22.28 -12.35 -9.48
C GLU A 85 -23.19 -12.49 -10.69
N VAL A 86 -22.99 -13.57 -11.45
CA VAL A 86 -23.81 -13.96 -12.59
C VAL A 86 -24.23 -15.41 -12.38
N SER A 87 -25.42 -15.61 -11.81
CA SER A 87 -25.99 -16.95 -11.64
C SER A 87 -26.50 -17.49 -12.99
N LYS A 88 -26.64 -18.81 -13.10
CA LYS A 88 -27.18 -19.45 -14.31
C LYS A 88 -28.58 -18.91 -14.67
N ALA A 89 -29.47 -18.78 -13.68
CA ALA A 89 -30.81 -18.26 -13.89
C ALA A 89 -30.79 -16.82 -14.42
N PHE A 90 -29.98 -15.96 -13.81
CA PHE A 90 -29.83 -14.58 -14.25
C PHE A 90 -29.23 -14.47 -15.65
N ALA A 91 -28.23 -15.29 -15.98
CA ALA A 91 -27.62 -15.34 -17.30
C ALA A 91 -28.63 -15.70 -18.41
N GLU A 92 -29.52 -16.67 -18.15
CA GLU A 92 -30.58 -17.05 -19.10
C GLU A 92 -31.63 -15.93 -19.26
N GLU A 93 -32.01 -15.26 -18.18
CA GLU A 93 -32.92 -14.10 -18.27
C GLU A 93 -32.30 -12.94 -19.04
N ALA A 94 -31.03 -12.61 -18.75
CA ALA A 94 -30.30 -11.55 -19.43
C ALA A 94 -30.14 -11.87 -20.93
N ARG A 95 -29.83 -13.13 -21.27
CA ARG A 95 -29.82 -13.62 -22.66
C ARG A 95 -31.16 -13.38 -23.34
N ALA A 96 -32.26 -13.80 -22.72
CA ALA A 96 -33.60 -13.63 -23.31
C ALA A 96 -33.98 -12.15 -23.48
N ARG A 97 -33.52 -11.26 -22.58
CA ARG A 97 -33.71 -9.80 -22.69
C ARG A 97 -32.90 -9.23 -23.86
N LEU A 98 -31.60 -9.47 -23.92
CA LEU A 98 -30.71 -8.94 -24.96
C LEU A 98 -31.08 -9.46 -26.37
N GLN A 99 -31.50 -10.72 -26.48
CA GLN A 99 -32.01 -11.29 -27.73
C GLN A 99 -33.28 -10.58 -28.22
N ARG A 100 -34.24 -10.29 -27.34
CA ARG A 100 -35.45 -9.53 -27.72
C ARG A 100 -35.14 -8.11 -28.20
N LEU A 101 -34.03 -7.53 -27.72
CA LEU A 101 -33.58 -6.21 -28.14
C LEU A 101 -32.75 -6.23 -29.43
N GLY A 102 -32.42 -7.41 -29.97
CA GLY A 102 -31.60 -7.55 -31.17
C GLY A 102 -30.18 -7.02 -30.99
N VAL A 103 -29.60 -7.23 -29.81
CA VAL A 103 -28.26 -6.77 -29.44
C VAL A 103 -27.32 -7.96 -29.37
N ASP A 104 -26.14 -7.84 -29.98
CA ASP A 104 -25.09 -8.84 -29.84
C ASP A 104 -24.52 -8.83 -28.42
N PHE A 105 -24.36 -10.01 -27.84
CA PHE A 105 -23.90 -10.14 -26.46
C PHE A 105 -23.04 -11.39 -26.24
N GLU A 106 -22.21 -11.32 -25.20
CA GLU A 106 -21.50 -12.47 -24.64
C GLU A 106 -21.68 -12.50 -23.12
N ILE A 107 -21.58 -13.69 -22.54
CA ILE A 107 -21.62 -13.88 -21.09
C ILE A 107 -20.29 -14.47 -20.65
N LEU A 108 -19.55 -13.70 -19.85
CA LEU A 108 -18.28 -14.10 -19.27
C LEU A 108 -18.52 -14.44 -17.80
N PRO A 109 -18.53 -15.74 -17.45
CA PRO A 109 -18.73 -16.14 -16.07
C PRO A 109 -17.57 -15.62 -15.20
N GLY A 110 -17.93 -15.12 -14.02
CA GLY A 110 -16.98 -14.88 -12.94
C GLY A 110 -16.74 -16.16 -12.14
N VAL A 111 -15.77 -16.12 -11.23
CA VAL A 111 -15.62 -17.18 -10.23
C VAL A 111 -16.87 -17.15 -9.34
N PRO A 112 -17.69 -18.21 -9.28
CA PRO A 112 -18.93 -18.19 -8.52
C PRO A 112 -18.63 -18.24 -7.03
N SER A 113 -19.37 -17.44 -6.26
CA SER A 113 -19.21 -17.38 -4.81
C SER A 113 -19.53 -18.71 -4.13
N THR A 114 -20.28 -19.62 -4.75
CA THR A 114 -20.54 -20.96 -4.19
C THR A 114 -19.31 -21.87 -4.22
N ILE A 115 -18.44 -21.75 -5.24
CA ILE A 115 -17.17 -22.48 -5.29
C ILE A 115 -16.18 -21.83 -4.33
N THR A 116 -16.11 -20.50 -4.31
CA THR A 116 -15.23 -19.81 -3.36
C THR A 116 -15.73 -20.01 -1.94
N LEU A 117 -17.00 -19.82 -1.61
CA LEU A 117 -17.51 -20.04 -0.26
C LEU A 117 -17.43 -21.53 0.10
N GLY A 118 -17.61 -22.47 -0.82
CA GLY A 118 -17.44 -23.90 -0.55
C GLY A 118 -15.99 -24.30 -0.24
N GLU A 119 -15.02 -23.87 -1.07
CA GLU A 119 -13.60 -24.17 -0.89
C GLU A 119 -12.91 -23.26 0.16
N LEU A 120 -13.43 -22.05 0.40
CA LEU A 120 -12.96 -21.15 1.45
C LEU A 120 -13.64 -21.43 2.80
N ALA A 121 -14.86 -21.99 2.84
CA ALA A 121 -15.49 -22.48 4.07
C ALA A 121 -14.94 -23.83 4.53
N SER A 122 -14.37 -24.64 3.62
CA SER A 122 -13.63 -25.86 4.02
C SER A 122 -12.25 -25.57 4.63
N ALA A 123 -11.85 -24.30 4.74
CA ALA A 123 -10.68 -23.86 5.51
C ALA A 123 -11.18 -23.26 6.84
N GLU A 124 -11.51 -24.12 7.79
CA GLU A 124 -12.40 -23.87 8.94
C GLU A 124 -12.09 -22.70 9.89
N HIS A 125 -11.04 -21.89 9.73
CA HIS A 125 -10.81 -20.70 10.57
C HIS A 125 -10.23 -19.53 9.76
N ARG A 126 -11.11 -18.75 9.12
CA ARG A 126 -10.81 -17.41 8.57
C ARG A 126 -11.42 -16.35 9.49
N PRO A 127 -10.75 -16.00 10.60
CA PRO A 127 -11.33 -15.19 11.66
C PRO A 127 -11.75 -13.79 11.22
N LEU A 128 -11.17 -13.26 10.14
CA LEU A 128 -11.50 -11.93 9.62
C LEU A 128 -12.38 -11.97 8.36
N LEU A 129 -13.07 -13.09 8.09
CA LEU A 129 -13.93 -13.21 6.91
C LEU A 129 -14.98 -12.09 6.87
N GLY A 130 -14.97 -11.30 5.80
CA GLY A 130 -15.90 -10.19 5.58
C GLY A 130 -15.54 -8.90 6.33
N ARG A 131 -14.44 -8.89 7.10
CA ARG A 131 -13.93 -7.68 7.76
C ARG A 131 -13.08 -6.87 6.79
N ARG A 132 -13.33 -5.57 6.71
CA ARG A 132 -12.55 -4.62 5.90
C ARG A 132 -11.53 -3.90 6.78
N VAL A 133 -10.24 -4.07 6.45
CA VAL A 133 -9.12 -3.57 7.27
C VAL A 133 -8.28 -2.59 6.46
N VAL A 134 -8.12 -1.38 6.98
CA VAL A 134 -7.25 -0.34 6.40
C VAL A 134 -5.81 -0.55 6.85
N VAL A 135 -4.88 -0.56 5.88
CA VAL A 135 -3.44 -0.65 6.09
C VAL A 135 -2.79 0.65 5.64
N THR A 136 -2.06 1.31 6.54
CA THR A 136 -1.58 2.69 6.33
C THR A 136 -0.12 2.82 5.88
N ARG A 137 0.55 1.69 5.62
CA ARG A 137 1.94 1.64 5.16
C ARG A 137 2.05 1.97 3.66
N SER A 138 3.27 2.25 3.19
CA SER A 138 3.52 2.41 1.76
C SER A 138 3.06 1.18 0.98
N ALA A 139 2.65 1.35 -0.27
CA ALA A 139 2.09 0.27 -1.08
C ALA A 139 3.07 -0.92 -1.23
N GLN A 140 4.37 -0.65 -1.35
CA GLN A 140 5.39 -1.68 -1.43
C GLN A 140 5.56 -2.42 -0.10
N GLN A 141 5.54 -1.71 1.02
CA GLN A 141 5.73 -2.29 2.36
C GLN A 141 4.47 -2.97 2.92
N ALA A 142 3.29 -2.65 2.39
CA ALA A 142 2.03 -3.26 2.80
C ALA A 142 1.83 -4.68 2.25
N ARG A 143 2.58 -5.09 1.20
CA ARG A 143 2.35 -6.35 0.47
C ARG A 143 2.33 -7.59 1.37
N GLY A 144 3.26 -7.70 2.32
CA GLY A 144 3.32 -8.85 3.24
C GLY A 144 2.10 -8.91 4.16
N LEU A 145 1.79 -7.79 4.81
CA LEU A 145 0.62 -7.65 5.68
C LEU A 145 -0.70 -7.89 4.93
N VAL A 146 -0.87 -7.32 3.73
CA VAL A 146 -2.06 -7.54 2.88
C VAL A 146 -2.26 -9.03 2.59
N ARG A 147 -1.20 -9.73 2.15
CA ARG A 147 -1.27 -11.18 1.90
C ARG A 147 -1.72 -11.96 3.13
N ARG A 148 -1.20 -11.62 4.31
CA ARG A 148 -1.57 -12.28 5.58
C ARG A 148 -3.02 -12.01 5.97
N LEU A 149 -3.47 -10.77 5.83
CA LEU A 149 -4.87 -10.37 6.09
C LEU A 149 -5.85 -11.08 5.15
N THR A 150 -5.54 -11.13 3.86
CA THR A 150 -6.35 -11.86 2.87
C THR A 150 -6.39 -13.36 3.17
N ALA A 151 -5.27 -13.96 3.61
CA ALA A 151 -5.21 -15.37 3.99
C ALA A 151 -6.15 -15.72 5.16
N VAL A 152 -6.39 -14.79 6.09
CA VAL A 152 -7.34 -14.94 7.20
C VAL A 152 -8.75 -14.41 6.91
N GLY A 153 -9.03 -14.03 5.65
CA GLY A 153 -10.37 -13.67 5.16
C GLY A 153 -10.70 -12.17 5.10
N ALA A 154 -9.78 -11.28 5.46
CA ALA A 154 -10.03 -9.85 5.47
C ALA A 154 -9.98 -9.22 4.07
N ASP A 155 -10.83 -8.22 3.82
CA ASP A 155 -10.70 -7.24 2.74
C ASP A 155 -9.67 -6.17 3.15
N ALA A 156 -8.41 -6.35 2.77
CA ALA A 156 -7.33 -5.44 3.13
C ALA A 156 -7.22 -4.27 2.14
N VAL A 157 -7.44 -3.05 2.61
CA VAL A 157 -7.40 -1.82 1.82
C VAL A 157 -6.15 -1.02 2.16
N VAL A 158 -5.29 -0.81 1.18
CA VAL A 158 -4.06 -0.03 1.37
C VAL A 158 -4.35 1.46 1.16
N VAL A 159 -4.19 2.26 2.21
CA VAL A 159 -4.25 3.72 2.18
C VAL A 159 -2.85 4.24 2.51
N PRO A 160 -2.00 4.48 1.50
CA PRO A 160 -0.60 4.76 1.76
C PRO A 160 -0.43 6.17 2.37
N CYS A 161 -0.24 6.23 3.69
CA CYS A 161 -0.09 7.50 4.42
C CYS A 161 1.37 7.98 4.49
N LEU A 162 2.31 7.14 4.08
CA LEU A 162 3.72 7.42 4.03
C LEU A 162 4.32 6.60 2.89
N ASP A 163 5.13 7.24 2.06
CA ASP A 163 5.98 6.55 1.08
C ASP A 163 7.35 7.23 1.04
N PHE A 164 8.24 6.66 0.24
CA PHE A 164 9.60 7.14 0.10
C PHE A 164 9.84 7.49 -1.35
N ALA A 165 10.36 8.69 -1.57
CA ALA A 165 10.82 9.10 -2.89
C ALA A 165 12.34 9.26 -2.87
N GLU A 166 12.91 9.29 -4.06
CA GLU A 166 14.30 9.67 -4.24
C GLU A 166 14.57 11.05 -3.64
N ALA A 167 15.80 11.22 -3.14
CA ALA A 167 16.30 12.50 -2.65
C ALA A 167 16.23 13.60 -3.71
N GLY A 168 16.29 14.86 -3.28
CA GLY A 168 16.31 16.00 -4.20
C GLY A 168 17.55 15.97 -5.11
N PRO A 169 17.52 16.65 -6.27
CA PRO A 169 18.64 16.66 -7.21
C PRO A 169 19.97 17.13 -6.58
N GLU A 170 19.91 18.06 -5.63
CA GLU A 170 21.10 18.57 -4.93
C GLU A 170 21.74 17.50 -4.03
N ASP A 171 20.92 16.77 -3.26
CA ASP A 171 21.37 15.67 -2.41
C ASP A 171 21.86 14.47 -3.21
N GLN A 172 21.18 14.15 -4.33
CA GLN A 172 21.64 13.14 -5.27
C GLN A 172 23.04 13.49 -5.81
N ALA A 173 23.23 14.73 -6.26
CA ALA A 173 24.52 15.20 -6.75
C ALA A 173 25.59 15.26 -5.64
N LEU A 174 25.20 15.51 -4.39
CA LEU A 174 26.10 15.44 -3.24
C LEU A 174 26.54 14.00 -2.96
N LEU A 175 25.60 13.06 -2.96
CA LEU A 175 25.89 11.63 -2.77
C LEU A 175 26.78 11.08 -3.89
N ASP A 176 26.49 11.42 -5.15
CA ASP A 176 27.29 10.97 -6.30
C ASP A 176 28.74 11.48 -6.22
N ARG A 177 28.93 12.75 -5.83
CA ARG A 177 30.27 13.30 -5.58
C ARG A 177 30.97 12.62 -4.42
N ALA A 178 30.25 12.31 -3.34
CA ALA A 178 30.81 11.60 -2.19
C ALA A 178 31.20 10.16 -2.55
N LEU A 179 30.45 9.48 -3.42
CA LEU A 179 30.79 8.14 -3.93
C LEU A 179 31.96 8.17 -4.91
N ALA A 180 32.08 9.22 -5.72
CA ALA A 180 33.27 9.43 -6.56
C ALA A 180 34.53 9.62 -5.69
N ASP A 181 34.45 10.39 -4.60
CA ASP A 181 35.53 10.59 -3.62
C ASP A 181 35.52 9.56 -2.46
N ARG A 182 34.85 8.41 -2.62
CA ARG A 182 34.61 7.44 -1.53
C ARG A 182 35.87 7.03 -0.76
N ARG A 183 37.04 7.03 -1.41
CA ARG A 183 38.33 6.64 -0.81
C ARG A 183 38.86 7.63 0.23
N SER A 184 38.35 8.84 0.27
CA SER A 184 38.70 9.82 1.30
C SER A 184 37.97 9.57 2.63
N PHE A 185 36.94 8.72 2.62
CA PHE A 185 36.20 8.33 3.81
C PHE A 185 36.82 7.11 4.49
N THR A 186 36.78 7.09 5.81
CA THR A 186 37.02 5.91 6.63
C THR A 186 35.90 4.88 6.45
N GLY A 187 34.67 5.33 6.22
CA GLY A 187 33.54 4.42 6.12
C GLY A 187 32.21 5.06 5.79
N LEU A 188 31.21 4.19 5.65
CA LEU A 188 29.81 4.50 5.35
C LEU A 188 28.94 4.18 6.57
N ILE A 189 27.97 5.06 6.85
CA ILE A 189 26.96 4.86 7.90
C ILE A 189 25.58 4.82 7.23
N ILE A 190 24.93 3.66 7.31
CA ILE A 190 23.62 3.43 6.72
C ILE A 190 22.59 3.38 7.84
N SER A 191 21.68 4.36 7.82
CA SER A 191 20.78 4.60 8.96
C SER A 191 19.48 3.81 8.89
N SER A 192 19.06 3.37 7.69
CA SER A 192 17.81 2.64 7.49
C SER A 192 17.90 1.64 6.33
N PRO A 193 16.98 0.66 6.24
CA PRO A 193 16.87 -0.22 5.07
C PRO A 193 16.72 0.55 3.75
N ASN A 194 15.97 1.66 3.76
CA ASN A 194 15.79 2.50 2.58
C ASN A 194 17.09 3.24 2.21
N GLY A 195 17.88 3.64 3.20
CA GLY A 195 19.22 4.20 2.97
C GLY A 195 20.17 3.18 2.33
N ALA A 196 20.00 1.88 2.63
CA ALA A 196 20.71 0.83 1.92
C ALA A 196 20.28 0.80 0.45
N ASP A 197 18.98 0.75 0.15
CA ASP A 197 18.51 0.77 -1.24
C ASP A 197 19.00 1.98 -2.03
N ALA A 198 18.93 3.16 -1.42
CA ALA A 198 19.38 4.39 -2.04
C ALA A 198 20.89 4.39 -2.33
N LEU A 199 21.73 3.79 -1.46
CA LEU A 199 23.15 3.59 -1.75
C LEU A 199 23.34 2.78 -3.03
N PHE A 200 22.61 1.69 -3.20
CA PHE A 200 22.74 0.82 -4.36
C PHE A 200 22.30 1.50 -5.65
N THR A 201 21.17 2.22 -5.62
CA THR A 201 20.75 3.05 -6.75
C THR A 201 21.79 4.13 -7.09
N ALA A 202 22.43 4.74 -6.09
CA ALA A 202 23.46 5.74 -6.32
C ALA A 202 24.77 5.15 -6.86
N LEU A 203 25.15 3.95 -6.44
CA LEU A 203 26.28 3.20 -7.01
C LEU A 203 26.04 2.92 -8.50
N GLU A 204 24.88 2.36 -8.85
CA GLU A 204 24.50 2.07 -10.23
C GLU A 204 24.49 3.35 -11.08
N ARG A 205 23.91 4.45 -10.58
CA ARG A 205 23.92 5.75 -11.25
C ARG A 205 25.33 6.30 -11.48
N SER A 206 26.26 5.98 -10.58
CA SER A 206 27.65 6.44 -10.63
C SER A 206 28.58 5.48 -11.39
N ASP A 207 28.05 4.44 -12.05
CA ASP A 207 28.83 3.36 -12.70
C ASP A 207 29.80 2.65 -11.74
N LEU A 208 29.36 2.44 -10.50
CA LEU A 208 30.08 1.75 -9.42
C LEU A 208 29.31 0.52 -8.96
N ASP A 209 29.99 -0.39 -8.28
CA ASP A 209 29.34 -1.51 -7.59
C ASP A 209 29.88 -1.75 -6.16
N VAL A 210 29.41 -2.79 -5.49
CA VAL A 210 29.82 -3.08 -4.11
C VAL A 210 31.32 -3.32 -3.93
N ARG A 211 32.03 -3.76 -4.97
CA ARG A 211 33.48 -4.00 -4.94
C ARG A 211 34.22 -2.68 -4.83
N ASP A 212 33.64 -1.60 -5.34
CA ASP A 212 34.19 -0.26 -5.23
C ASP A 212 34.19 0.29 -3.80
N LEU A 213 33.40 -0.32 -2.91
CA LEU A 213 33.38 0.00 -1.48
C LEU A 213 34.44 -0.75 -0.67
N ALA A 214 35.24 -1.62 -1.31
CA ALA A 214 36.28 -2.38 -0.63
C ALA A 214 37.31 -1.46 0.05
N GLY A 215 37.57 -1.72 1.34
CA GLY A 215 38.47 -0.92 2.17
C GLY A 215 37.75 0.08 3.08
N LEU A 216 36.48 0.38 2.83
CA LEU A 216 35.65 1.21 3.71
C LEU A 216 35.07 0.37 4.85
N GLN A 217 34.99 0.96 6.05
CA GLN A 217 34.19 0.41 7.14
C GLN A 217 32.70 0.66 6.87
N VAL A 218 31.87 -0.38 6.90
CA VAL A 218 30.42 -0.23 6.70
C VAL A 218 29.69 -0.42 8.02
N ALA A 219 29.00 0.63 8.47
CA ALA A 219 28.17 0.60 9.65
C ALA A 219 26.68 0.63 9.28
N ALA A 220 25.91 -0.32 9.81
CA ALA A 220 24.45 -0.34 9.70
C ALA A 220 23.83 -0.18 11.09
N ILE A 221 23.06 0.88 11.31
CA ILE A 221 22.54 1.22 12.66
C ILE A 221 21.62 0.13 13.22
N GLY A 222 20.80 -0.50 12.38
CA GLY A 222 19.82 -1.49 12.80
C GLY A 222 20.02 -2.86 12.16
N SER A 223 19.51 -3.91 12.81
CA SER A 223 19.49 -5.28 12.27
C SER A 223 18.76 -5.37 10.93
N GLY A 224 17.64 -4.64 10.77
CA GLY A 224 16.91 -4.53 9.51
C GLY A 224 17.75 -3.86 8.41
N THR A 225 18.46 -2.78 8.74
CA THR A 225 19.39 -2.13 7.81
C THR A 225 20.52 -3.07 7.39
N ALA A 226 21.09 -3.80 8.36
CA ALA A 226 22.15 -4.75 8.09
C ALA A 226 21.68 -5.93 7.23
N ALA A 227 20.46 -6.41 7.43
CA ALA A 227 19.85 -7.42 6.58
C ALA A 227 19.66 -6.90 5.14
N ARG A 228 19.22 -5.65 4.99
CA ARG A 228 19.04 -5.04 3.66
C ARG A 228 20.37 -4.79 2.93
N CYS A 229 21.43 -4.41 3.65
CA CYS A 229 22.77 -4.33 3.05
C CYS A 229 23.19 -5.71 2.51
N ARG A 230 22.99 -6.78 3.30
CA ARG A 230 23.37 -8.14 2.91
C ARG A 230 22.60 -8.67 1.70
N SER A 231 21.32 -8.34 1.56
CA SER A 231 20.55 -8.76 0.38
C SER A 231 21.08 -8.16 -0.91
N HIS A 232 21.81 -7.06 -0.82
CA HIS A 232 22.49 -6.42 -1.94
C HIS A 232 23.99 -6.78 -2.04
N GLY A 233 24.45 -7.77 -1.28
CA GLY A 233 25.84 -8.23 -1.33
C GLY A 233 26.84 -7.39 -0.51
N LEU A 234 26.37 -6.40 0.26
CA LEU A 234 27.22 -5.61 1.16
C LEU A 234 27.08 -6.10 2.60
N ARG A 235 28.16 -6.60 3.20
CA ARG A 235 28.15 -7.05 4.60
C ARG A 235 28.65 -5.93 5.52
N PRO A 236 27.82 -5.38 6.42
CA PRO A 236 28.28 -4.38 7.38
C PRO A 236 29.30 -4.97 8.38
N ASP A 237 30.35 -4.21 8.66
CA ASP A 237 31.38 -4.51 9.67
C ASP A 237 30.92 -4.18 11.09
N ILE A 238 30.02 -3.19 11.19
CA ILE A 238 29.55 -2.62 12.45
C ILE A 238 28.02 -2.63 12.47
N VAL A 239 27.46 -3.35 13.44
CA VAL A 239 26.03 -3.31 13.77
C VAL A 239 25.92 -3.14 15.28
N PRO A 240 25.46 -1.98 15.79
CA PRO A 240 25.44 -1.72 17.21
C PRO A 240 24.37 -2.58 17.91
N LYS A 241 24.61 -2.92 19.18
CA LYS A 241 23.64 -3.67 20.01
C LYS A 241 22.33 -2.90 20.22
N ARG A 242 22.41 -1.57 20.27
CA ARG A 242 21.26 -0.66 20.37
C ARG A 242 21.11 0.06 19.03
N ALA A 243 19.96 -0.10 18.37
CA ALA A 243 19.69 0.46 17.05
C ALA A 243 19.38 1.97 17.10
N ARG A 244 20.35 2.77 17.57
CA ARG A 244 20.26 4.23 17.73
C ARG A 244 21.64 4.86 17.59
N SER A 245 21.71 6.17 17.32
CA SER A 245 22.96 6.91 17.09
C SER A 245 23.96 6.73 18.24
N GLU A 246 23.50 6.74 19.49
CA GLU A 246 24.34 6.52 20.67
C GLU A 246 24.98 5.13 20.68
N GLY A 247 24.23 4.11 20.27
CA GLY A 247 24.74 2.74 20.17
C GLY A 247 25.83 2.61 19.11
N LEU A 248 25.69 3.34 18.00
CA LEU A 248 26.73 3.39 16.97
C LEU A 248 27.97 4.14 17.46
N VAL A 249 27.81 5.27 18.15
CA VAL A 249 28.93 6.01 18.76
C VAL A 249 29.75 5.11 19.68
N ASP A 250 29.10 4.32 20.54
CA ASP A 250 29.79 3.37 21.42
C ASP A 250 30.56 2.30 20.62
N ALA A 251 29.97 1.77 19.55
CA ALA A 251 30.59 0.77 18.70
C ALA A 251 31.81 1.33 17.92
N LEU A 252 31.73 2.57 17.44
CA LEU A 252 32.85 3.27 16.79
C LEU A 252 33.96 3.58 17.80
N ARG A 253 33.61 4.00 19.02
CA ARG A 253 34.57 4.29 20.09
C ARG A 253 35.40 3.06 20.46
N GLN A 254 34.74 1.91 20.65
CA GLN A 254 35.40 0.64 21.00
C GLN A 254 36.39 0.17 19.94
N ARG A 255 36.20 0.59 18.68
CA ARG A 255 37.09 0.26 17.56
C ARG A 255 38.11 1.36 17.24
N GLY A 256 38.11 2.46 17.98
CA GLY A 256 39.01 3.60 17.73
C GLY A 256 38.71 4.35 16.42
N LEU A 257 37.47 4.29 15.92
CA LEU A 257 37.09 4.82 14.60
C LEU A 257 36.39 6.20 14.65
N LEU A 258 36.27 6.81 15.84
CA LEU A 258 35.58 8.10 15.99
C LEU A 258 36.32 9.28 15.33
N GLY A 259 37.65 9.20 15.19
CA GLY A 259 38.44 10.23 14.50
C GLY A 259 38.42 10.10 12.97
N GLY A 260 37.60 9.20 12.42
CA GLY A 260 37.51 8.97 10.97
C GLY A 260 36.62 9.99 10.26
N ARG A 261 36.71 9.99 8.92
CA ARG A 261 35.81 10.73 8.04
C ARG A 261 34.70 9.80 7.56
N TRP A 262 33.45 10.10 7.88
CA TRP A 262 32.31 9.21 7.63
C TRP A 262 31.31 9.85 6.68
N LEU A 263 30.78 9.06 5.75
CA LEU A 263 29.62 9.44 4.94
C LEU A 263 28.38 8.75 5.51
N GLN A 264 27.39 9.52 5.94
CA GLN A 264 26.12 9.02 6.42
C GLN A 264 25.02 9.16 5.38
N LEU A 265 24.34 8.05 5.12
CA LEU A 265 23.09 7.99 4.38
C LEU A 265 21.93 7.94 5.37
N ARG A 266 21.12 8.99 5.39
CA ARG A 266 19.96 9.13 6.28
C ARG A 266 18.71 9.61 5.52
N ALA A 267 17.59 9.65 6.25
CA ALA A 267 16.40 10.37 5.82
C ALA A 267 16.55 11.87 6.12
N ASP A 268 15.65 12.65 5.53
CA ASP A 268 15.38 14.08 5.77
C ASP A 268 15.37 14.48 7.26
N GLU A 269 14.89 13.63 8.17
CA GLU A 269 14.78 13.96 9.61
C GLU A 269 15.68 13.13 10.55
N GLY A 270 16.18 13.76 11.62
CA GLY A 270 17.06 13.13 12.62
C GLY A 270 17.99 14.07 13.39
N ARG A 271 18.21 13.78 14.68
CA ARG A 271 19.11 14.52 15.59
C ARG A 271 20.58 14.27 15.30
N ASP A 272 21.44 15.28 15.49
CA ASP A 272 22.87 15.25 15.15
C ASP A 272 23.80 14.69 16.25
N VAL A 273 23.31 13.73 17.04
CA VAL A 273 24.09 13.13 18.15
C VAL A 273 25.36 12.45 17.65
N LEU A 274 25.35 11.93 16.42
CA LEU A 274 26.49 11.25 15.82
C LEU A 274 27.57 12.25 15.34
N GLY A 275 27.17 13.37 14.73
CA GLY A 275 28.10 14.40 14.27
C GLY A 275 28.86 15.03 15.43
N GLU A 276 28.15 15.38 16.52
CA GLU A 276 28.76 15.91 17.74
C GLU A 276 29.81 14.97 18.34
N ALA A 277 29.51 13.66 18.40
CA ALA A 277 30.41 12.68 18.97
C ALA A 277 31.66 12.42 18.10
N LEU A 278 31.53 12.47 16.77
CA LEU A 278 32.66 12.37 15.84
C LEU A 278 33.55 13.62 15.92
N ALA A 279 32.94 14.81 15.90
CA ALA A 279 33.65 16.08 16.00
C ALA A 279 34.46 16.18 17.31
N ALA A 280 33.89 15.74 18.44
CA ALA A 280 34.57 15.71 19.73
C ALA A 280 35.82 14.80 19.76
N ALA A 281 35.90 13.82 18.84
CA ALA A 281 37.05 12.94 18.66
C ALA A 281 37.97 13.35 17.50
N GLY A 282 37.73 14.51 16.88
CA GLY A 282 38.47 15.01 15.72
C GLY A 282 38.08 14.38 14.38
N GLY A 283 36.96 13.65 14.32
CA GLY A 283 36.41 13.08 13.10
C GLY A 283 35.51 14.05 12.33
N GLU A 284 35.10 13.64 11.14
CA GLU A 284 34.24 14.42 10.23
C GLU A 284 33.05 13.55 9.81
N LEU A 285 31.87 14.15 9.70
CA LEU A 285 30.66 13.51 9.22
C LEU A 285 30.10 14.30 8.03
N LEU A 286 30.11 13.70 6.85
CA LEU A 286 29.33 14.18 5.71
C LEU A 286 27.97 13.49 5.74
N VAL A 287 26.91 14.29 5.79
CA VAL A 287 25.54 13.80 5.80
C VAL A 287 24.93 13.99 4.41
N THR A 288 24.29 12.93 3.91
CA THR A 288 23.52 12.97 2.67
C THR A 288 22.12 12.44 2.92
N GLU A 289 21.12 13.16 2.43
CA GLU A 289 19.76 12.64 2.35
C GLU A 289 19.71 11.66 1.17
N ALA A 290 19.57 10.38 1.48
CA ALA A 290 19.55 9.35 0.44
C ALA A 290 18.14 9.11 -0.11
N TYR A 291 17.13 9.48 0.67
CA TYR A 291 15.71 9.38 0.33
C TYR A 291 14.91 10.37 1.18
N ARG A 292 13.73 10.74 0.70
CA ARG A 292 12.81 11.63 1.42
C ARG A 292 11.53 10.91 1.79
N SER A 293 10.96 11.28 2.94
CA SER A 293 9.65 10.82 3.36
C SER A 293 8.60 11.67 2.64
N ILE A 294 7.72 11.08 1.85
CA ILE A 294 6.64 11.80 1.16
C ILE A 294 5.26 11.33 1.64
N ARG A 295 4.28 12.22 1.49
CA ARG A 295 2.86 11.86 1.58
C ARG A 295 2.36 11.49 0.17
N PRO A 296 1.92 10.24 -0.06
CA PRO A 296 1.39 9.83 -1.35
C PRO A 296 0.07 10.52 -1.66
N VAL A 297 -0.19 10.72 -2.96
CA VAL A 297 -1.53 11.09 -3.42
C VAL A 297 -2.40 9.84 -3.36
N VAL A 298 -3.50 9.94 -2.61
CA VAL A 298 -4.52 8.89 -2.52
C VAL A 298 -5.68 9.30 -3.41
N SER A 299 -6.19 8.38 -4.24
CA SER A 299 -7.27 8.72 -5.18
C SER A 299 -8.58 9.03 -4.47
N ASP A 300 -9.34 9.98 -5.01
CA ASP A 300 -10.65 10.36 -4.47
C ASP A 300 -11.60 9.16 -4.38
N LEU A 301 -11.54 8.24 -5.35
CA LEU A 301 -12.36 7.03 -5.33
C LEU A 301 -12.04 6.13 -4.12
N LEU A 302 -10.76 5.97 -3.80
CA LEU A 302 -10.35 5.20 -2.63
C LEU A 302 -10.83 5.89 -1.36
N LEU A 303 -10.64 7.21 -1.25
CA LEU A 303 -11.13 8.00 -0.13
C LEU A 303 -12.65 7.86 0.03
N GLN A 304 -13.45 8.11 -1.01
CA GLN A 304 -14.90 7.96 -0.96
C GLN A 304 -15.32 6.54 -0.51
N SER A 305 -14.56 5.51 -0.88
CA SER A 305 -14.84 4.14 -0.43
C SER A 305 -14.68 3.94 1.09
N LEU A 306 -13.87 4.76 1.77
CA LEU A 306 -13.65 4.67 3.23
C LEU A 306 -14.82 5.26 4.03
N ARG A 307 -15.64 6.11 3.40
CA ARG A 307 -16.77 6.74 4.08
C ARG A 307 -17.75 5.72 4.66
N ALA A 308 -18.45 6.12 5.71
CA ALA A 308 -19.51 5.29 6.29
C ALA A 308 -20.56 4.92 5.22
N VAL A 309 -21.22 3.78 5.40
CA VAL A 309 -22.24 3.28 4.45
C VAL A 309 -23.36 4.30 4.24
N ASP A 310 -23.81 4.95 5.30
CA ASP A 310 -24.85 5.98 5.26
C ASP A 310 -24.42 7.24 4.51
N HIS A 311 -23.12 7.42 4.27
CA HIS A 311 -22.53 8.51 3.50
C HIS A 311 -22.09 8.05 2.09
N GLY A 312 -22.56 6.88 1.63
CA GLY A 312 -22.31 6.34 0.29
C GLY A 312 -20.99 5.60 0.12
N GLY A 313 -20.21 5.41 1.19
CA GLY A 313 -18.98 4.61 1.16
C GLY A 313 -19.22 3.14 1.52
N ARG A 314 -18.13 2.40 1.74
CA ARG A 314 -18.16 0.98 2.17
C ARG A 314 -17.85 0.80 3.65
N GLY A 315 -17.39 1.85 4.34
CA GLY A 315 -16.89 1.80 5.70
C GLY A 315 -15.66 0.89 5.85
N TYR A 316 -15.16 0.73 7.07
CA TYR A 316 -14.14 -0.25 7.41
C TYR A 316 -14.29 -0.67 8.87
N ASP A 317 -13.96 -1.91 9.17
CA ASP A 317 -14.06 -2.47 10.52
C ASP A 317 -12.85 -2.11 11.38
N ALA A 318 -11.66 -1.98 10.77
CA ALA A 318 -10.43 -1.69 11.49
C ALA A 318 -9.41 -0.90 10.67
N VAL A 319 -8.49 -0.25 11.37
CA VAL A 319 -7.29 0.39 10.81
C VAL A 319 -6.05 -0.05 11.58
N ALA A 320 -4.98 -0.39 10.86
CA ALA A 320 -3.69 -0.75 11.42
C ALA A 320 -2.65 0.34 11.16
N PHE A 321 -2.01 0.81 12.24
CA PHE A 321 -0.97 1.84 12.20
C PHE A 321 0.39 1.26 12.57
N ALA A 322 1.36 1.46 11.67
CA ALA A 322 2.75 1.05 11.88
C ALA A 322 3.62 2.13 12.55
N SER A 323 3.10 3.36 12.67
CA SER A 323 3.78 4.48 13.34
C SER A 323 2.79 5.58 13.71
N GLY A 324 3.15 6.42 14.70
CA GLY A 324 2.39 7.63 15.01
C GLY A 324 2.29 8.59 13.82
N ARG A 325 3.34 8.66 12.98
CA ARG A 325 3.36 9.47 11.77
C ARG A 325 2.30 9.02 10.76
N THR A 326 2.17 7.71 10.52
CA THR A 326 1.11 7.18 9.65
C THR A 326 -0.29 7.42 10.22
N ALA A 327 -0.46 7.41 11.56
CA ALA A 327 -1.73 7.72 12.20
C ALA A 327 -2.14 9.19 12.01
N ARG A 328 -1.23 10.13 12.31
CA ARG A 328 -1.42 11.55 12.05
C ARG A 328 -1.74 11.80 10.58
N HIS A 329 -0.96 11.16 9.68
CA HIS A 329 -1.16 11.37 8.26
C HIS A 329 -2.48 10.81 7.74
N TYR A 330 -2.95 9.69 8.28
CA TYR A 330 -4.27 9.16 7.94
C TYR A 330 -5.38 10.11 8.36
N LEU A 331 -5.34 10.60 9.61
CA LEU A 331 -6.35 11.51 10.15
C LEU A 331 -6.47 12.79 9.31
N GLU A 332 -5.34 13.47 9.06
CA GLU A 332 -5.28 14.66 8.20
C GLU A 332 -5.77 14.39 6.77
N LEU A 333 -5.49 13.21 6.20
CA LEU A 333 -5.94 12.83 4.86
C LEU A 333 -7.45 12.67 4.81
N THR A 334 -8.03 11.95 5.79
CA THR A 334 -9.49 11.73 5.86
C THR A 334 -10.22 13.01 6.25
N ALA A 335 -9.64 13.84 7.12
CA ALA A 335 -10.19 15.14 7.49
C ALA A 335 -10.27 16.09 6.29
N ALA A 336 -9.22 16.15 5.48
CA ALA A 336 -9.22 16.95 4.26
C ALA A 336 -10.28 16.46 3.24
N ALA A 337 -10.59 15.17 3.24
CA ALA A 337 -11.51 14.56 2.28
C ALA A 337 -12.99 14.64 2.70
N PHE A 338 -13.31 14.43 3.98
CA PHE A 338 -14.70 14.32 4.47
C PHE A 338 -15.04 15.28 5.63
N GLY A 339 -14.07 16.06 6.13
CA GLY A 339 -14.21 16.92 7.31
C GLY A 339 -13.73 16.23 8.60
N ASP A 340 -13.30 17.05 9.57
CA ASP A 340 -12.73 16.57 10.84
C ASP A 340 -13.71 15.70 11.63
N ASP A 341 -14.97 16.10 11.74
CA ASP A 341 -15.98 15.37 12.51
C ASP A 341 -16.24 13.97 11.94
N GLU A 342 -16.37 13.85 10.60
CA GLU A 342 -16.59 12.55 9.96
C GLU A 342 -15.36 11.65 10.07
N ALA A 343 -14.14 12.21 9.90
CA ALA A 343 -12.90 11.46 10.04
C ALA A 343 -12.74 10.86 11.45
N HIS A 344 -13.00 11.66 12.49
CA HIS A 344 -12.96 11.19 13.88
C HIS A 344 -14.08 10.18 14.16
N ALA A 345 -15.30 10.42 13.66
CA ALA A 345 -16.42 9.50 13.85
C ALA A 345 -16.15 8.12 13.22
N GLN A 346 -15.53 8.06 12.03
CA GLN A 346 -15.15 6.79 11.39
C GLN A 346 -14.11 6.03 12.22
N LEU A 347 -13.05 6.71 12.68
CA LEU A 347 -12.05 6.09 13.56
C LEU A 347 -12.64 5.67 14.91
N ALA A 348 -13.64 6.40 15.41
CA ALA A 348 -14.40 6.05 16.58
C ALA A 348 -15.44 4.94 16.34
N ALA A 349 -15.73 4.56 15.10
CA ALA A 349 -16.57 3.40 14.79
C ALA A 349 -15.73 2.15 14.50
N ALA A 350 -14.53 2.31 13.97
CA ALA A 350 -13.61 1.23 13.64
C ALA A 350 -12.72 0.80 14.83
N LYS A 351 -12.09 -0.36 14.71
CA LYS A 351 -11.03 -0.82 15.61
C LYS A 351 -9.69 -0.23 15.23
N VAL A 352 -9.00 0.39 16.18
CA VAL A 352 -7.68 1.01 15.96
C VAL A 352 -6.58 0.12 16.54
N VAL A 353 -5.72 -0.42 15.67
CA VAL A 353 -4.62 -1.32 16.05
C VAL A 353 -3.26 -0.65 15.86
N ALA A 354 -2.44 -0.66 16.91
CA ALA A 354 -1.07 -0.16 16.88
C ALA A 354 -0.05 -1.31 16.79
N ILE A 355 1.00 -1.14 15.99
CA ILE A 355 2.12 -2.12 15.91
C ILE A 355 2.92 -2.26 17.21
N GLY A 356 2.80 -1.31 18.15
CA GLY A 356 3.50 -1.35 19.43
C GLY A 356 3.25 -0.13 20.31
N PRO A 357 3.79 -0.12 21.56
CA PRO A 357 3.44 0.87 22.58
C PRO A 357 3.72 2.32 22.19
N VAL A 358 4.89 2.59 21.60
CA VAL A 358 5.24 3.96 21.14
C VAL A 358 4.26 4.49 20.09
N THR A 359 3.74 3.60 19.24
CA THR A 359 2.72 3.97 18.25
C THR A 359 1.37 4.20 18.92
N ALA A 360 1.02 3.38 19.92
CA ALA A 360 -0.20 3.55 20.70
C ALA A 360 -0.22 4.90 21.44
N ASP A 361 0.88 5.27 22.11
CA ASP A 361 1.02 6.56 22.78
C ASP A 361 0.85 7.73 21.80
N ALA A 362 1.44 7.62 20.61
CA ALA A 362 1.32 8.63 19.57
C ALA A 362 -0.11 8.73 19.01
N ILE A 363 -0.84 7.62 18.89
CA ILE A 363 -2.26 7.62 18.49
C ILE A 363 -3.12 8.27 19.58
N ALA A 364 -2.87 7.94 20.84
CA ALA A 364 -3.58 8.54 21.98
C ALA A 364 -3.36 10.06 22.06
N ALA A 365 -2.16 10.53 21.76
CA ALA A 365 -1.84 11.96 21.69
C ALA A 365 -2.60 12.71 20.57
N LEU A 366 -3.13 11.99 19.57
CA LEU A 366 -4.02 12.55 18.54
C LEU A 366 -5.49 12.55 18.97
N GLY A 367 -5.81 12.16 20.21
CA GLY A 367 -7.19 12.08 20.70
C GLY A 367 -7.95 10.83 20.22
N LEU A 368 -7.25 9.86 19.64
CA LEU A 368 -7.83 8.61 19.14
C LEU A 368 -7.69 7.50 20.19
N ARG A 369 -8.69 6.62 20.27
CA ARG A 369 -8.56 5.40 21.08
C ARG A 369 -7.65 4.38 20.37
N VAL A 370 -7.04 3.51 21.17
CA VAL A 370 -6.33 2.32 20.68
C VAL A 370 -7.04 1.10 21.22
N ASP A 371 -7.61 0.28 20.34
CA ASP A 371 -8.38 -0.91 20.71
C ASP A 371 -7.46 -2.12 20.96
N ALA A 372 -6.33 -2.22 20.25
CA ALA A 372 -5.34 -3.28 20.46
C ALA A 372 -3.92 -2.82 20.12
N VAL A 373 -2.94 -3.42 20.79
CA VAL A 373 -1.51 -3.24 20.52
C VAL A 373 -0.91 -4.61 20.24
N ALA A 374 -0.18 -4.73 19.12
CA ALA A 374 0.50 -5.97 18.77
C ALA A 374 1.55 -6.36 19.82
N GLU A 375 1.61 -7.65 20.17
CA GLU A 375 2.59 -8.18 21.14
C GLU A 375 4.03 -8.04 20.64
N ASP A 376 4.22 -8.17 19.33
CA ASP A 376 5.49 -7.94 18.66
C ASP A 376 5.34 -6.99 17.47
N GLN A 377 6.43 -6.31 17.11
CA GLN A 377 6.45 -5.34 16.02
C GLN A 377 6.60 -6.00 14.63
N SER A 378 5.81 -7.04 14.36
CA SER A 378 5.78 -7.72 13.07
C SER A 378 4.41 -7.64 12.39
N GLU A 379 4.37 -8.00 11.10
CA GLU A 379 3.10 -8.14 10.38
C GLU A 379 2.20 -9.20 11.01
N ARG A 380 2.79 -10.26 11.59
CA ARG A 380 2.04 -11.30 12.29
C ARG A 380 1.40 -10.74 13.56
N GLY A 381 2.17 -10.00 14.37
CA GLY A 381 1.64 -9.36 15.58
C GLY A 381 0.45 -8.44 15.29
N ILE A 382 0.49 -7.68 14.18
CA ILE A 382 -0.66 -6.86 13.74
C ILE A 382 -1.88 -7.73 13.40
N VAL A 383 -1.69 -8.82 12.66
CA VAL A 383 -2.80 -9.72 12.26
C VAL A 383 -3.41 -10.39 13.48
N ASP A 384 -2.59 -10.88 14.41
CA ASP A 384 -3.04 -11.53 15.64
C ASP A 384 -3.82 -10.54 16.53
N ALA A 385 -3.36 -9.28 16.63
CA ALA A 385 -4.08 -8.22 17.34
C ALA A 385 -5.42 -7.86 16.68
N LEU A 386 -5.48 -7.83 15.35
CA LEU A 386 -6.73 -7.60 14.60
C LEU A 386 -7.74 -8.74 14.83
N ILE A 387 -7.27 -9.99 14.82
CA ILE A 387 -8.10 -11.17 15.10
C ILE A 387 -8.65 -11.13 16.53
N ALA A 388 -7.87 -10.64 17.49
CA ALA A 388 -8.32 -10.56 18.88
C ALA A 388 -9.38 -9.47 19.12
N CYS A 389 -9.42 -8.41 18.30
CA CYS A 389 -10.28 -7.25 18.54
C CYS A 389 -11.50 -7.12 17.59
N LEU A 390 -11.60 -7.96 16.56
CA LEU A 390 -12.69 -8.01 15.57
C LEU A 390 -13.48 -9.31 15.69
#